data_AF-A0A6U5EJT0-F1
#
_entry.id   AF-A0A6U5EJT0-F1
#
_cell.length_a   1.000
_cell.length_b   1.000
_cell.length_c   1.000
_cell.angle_alpha   90.00
_cell.angle_beta   90.00
_cell.angle_gamma   90.00
#
_symmetry.space_group_name_H-M   'P 1'
#
loop_
_entity.id
_entity.type
_entity.pdbx_description
1 polymer ?
#
loop_
_entity_poly.entity_id
_entity_poly.type
_entity_poly.pdbx_seq_one_letter_code
_entity_poly.pdbx_strand_id
1 'polypeptide(L)'
;MANSDSAKHKLPLLLWPPNLIGYLRVITLVAAMLAPDIYSSYAVWMVSASYALDYIDGPCARHLDMCSQFGDLLDHYTDHVTMMWLVWAATGTDSGLWAQINLAISAVHNGIAFVYMAITGHYFKHSATGNIVTRNIESNNYWNLASVLYCANTTLFPLIKLSFAGTHGIKVADATTPLIDTVDVLGAIVTLSYSLAVWF
;
A
#
# COMPACT_ATOMS: atom_id res chain seq x y z
N MET A 1 -8.72 15.54 35.15
CA MET A 1 -7.86 15.04 34.05
C MET A 1 -7.26 13.74 34.51
N ALA A 2 -7.84 12.61 34.08
CA ALA A 2 -7.26 11.30 34.40
C ALA A 2 -5.91 11.20 33.71
N ASN A 3 -4.89 10.81 34.48
CA ASN A 3 -3.51 10.72 34.03
C ASN A 3 -3.41 9.72 32.86
N SER A 4 -3.19 10.21 31.62
CA SER A 4 -3.12 9.40 30.39
C SER A 4 -2.06 8.30 30.48
N ASP A 5 -1.03 8.53 31.30
CA ASP A 5 0.04 7.56 31.59
C ASP A 5 -0.48 6.31 32.31
N SER A 6 -1.55 6.41 33.11
CA SER A 6 -2.11 5.25 33.81
C SER A 6 -2.94 4.33 32.90
N ALA A 7 -3.43 4.84 31.76
CA ALA A 7 -4.23 4.09 30.80
C ALA A 7 -3.35 3.28 29.84
N LYS A 8 -2.21 3.84 29.40
CA LYS A 8 -1.19 3.13 28.61
C LYS A 8 -0.78 1.80 29.23
N HIS A 9 -0.59 1.80 30.56
CA HIS A 9 -0.10 0.65 31.28
C HIS A 9 -1.14 -0.46 31.53
N LYS A 10 -2.43 -0.22 31.23
CA LYS A 10 -3.51 -1.20 31.47
C LYS A 10 -3.90 -2.01 30.24
N LEU A 11 -3.75 -1.44 29.04
CA LEU A 11 -4.13 -2.12 27.81
C LEU A 11 -2.96 -2.93 27.26
N PRO A 12 -3.16 -4.24 26.98
CA PRO A 12 -2.20 -5.03 26.21
C PRO A 12 -1.86 -4.35 24.88
N LEU A 13 -0.63 -4.50 24.40
CA LEU A 13 -0.14 -3.94 23.13
C LEU A 13 -1.14 -4.14 21.97
N LEU A 14 -1.70 -5.34 21.84
CA LEU A 14 -2.66 -5.69 20.77
C LEU A 14 -3.96 -4.88 20.84
N LEU A 15 -4.30 -4.31 21.99
CA LEU A 15 -5.53 -3.54 22.21
C LEU A 15 -5.28 -2.02 22.26
N TRP A 16 -4.09 -1.57 21.85
CA TRP A 16 -3.83 -0.14 21.74
C TRP A 16 -4.68 0.48 20.62
N PRO A 17 -5.26 1.69 20.83
CA PRO A 17 -6.06 2.38 19.83
C PRO A 17 -5.49 2.41 18.39
N PRO A 18 -4.21 2.73 18.15
CA PRO A 18 -3.65 2.66 16.78
C PRO A 18 -3.70 1.25 16.18
N ASN A 19 -3.46 0.20 16.97
CA ASN A 19 -3.51 -1.18 16.50
C ASN A 19 -4.95 -1.63 16.21
N LEU A 20 -5.94 -1.15 16.97
CA LEU A 20 -7.36 -1.38 16.67
C LEU A 20 -7.78 -0.73 15.34
N ILE A 21 -7.25 0.46 15.04
CA ILE A 21 -7.44 1.11 13.73
C ILE A 21 -6.80 0.24 12.63
N GLY A 22 -5.58 -0.24 12.85
CA GLY A 22 -4.92 -1.19 11.95
C GLY A 22 -5.73 -2.47 11.70
N TYR A 23 -6.39 -3.02 12.72
CA TYR A 23 -7.28 -4.18 12.53
C TYR A 23 -8.53 -3.82 11.72
N LEU A 24 -9.13 -2.65 11.96
CA LEU A 24 -10.26 -2.19 11.17
C LEU A 24 -9.87 -2.01 9.70
N ARG A 25 -8.66 -1.51 9.43
CA ARG A 25 -8.09 -1.40 8.09
C ARG A 25 -7.95 -2.77 7.41
N VAL A 26 -7.43 -3.78 8.13
CA VAL A 26 -7.39 -5.16 7.62
C VAL A 26 -8.80 -5.67 7.30
N ILE A 27 -9.78 -5.42 8.19
CA ILE A 27 -11.17 -5.84 7.98
C ILE A 27 -11.78 -5.18 6.74
N THR A 28 -11.60 -3.87 6.55
CA THR A 28 -12.13 -3.17 5.37
C THR A 28 -11.43 -3.61 4.09
N LEU A 29 -10.12 -3.85 4.13
CA LEU A 29 -9.40 -4.44 3.00
C LEU A 29 -9.94 -5.84 2.65
N VAL A 30 -10.09 -6.73 3.62
CA VAL A 30 -10.65 -8.07 3.41
C VAL A 30 -12.08 -7.98 2.87
N ALA A 31 -12.89 -7.03 3.35
CA ALA A 31 -14.23 -6.79 2.83
C ALA A 31 -14.21 -6.35 1.35
N ALA A 32 -13.22 -5.57 0.92
CA ALA A 32 -13.02 -5.24 -0.49
C ALA A 32 -12.64 -6.47 -1.32
N MET A 33 -11.71 -7.30 -0.80
CA MET A 33 -11.23 -8.51 -1.48
C MET A 33 -12.31 -9.59 -1.62
N LEU A 34 -13.23 -9.68 -0.65
CA LEU A 34 -14.34 -10.64 -0.64
C LEU A 34 -15.62 -10.11 -1.28
N ALA A 35 -15.58 -8.90 -1.87
CA ALA A 35 -16.72 -8.39 -2.61
C ALA A 35 -17.11 -9.37 -3.74
N PRO A 36 -18.40 -9.71 -3.91
CA PRO A 36 -18.84 -10.62 -4.97
C PRO A 36 -18.41 -10.18 -6.37
N ASP A 37 -18.33 -8.85 -6.55
CA ASP A 37 -17.71 -8.21 -7.69
C ASP A 37 -16.60 -7.29 -7.17
N ILE A 38 -15.36 -7.63 -7.51
CA ILE A 38 -14.16 -6.88 -7.13
C ILE A 38 -14.10 -5.48 -7.76
N TYR A 39 -14.91 -5.24 -8.81
CA TYR A 39 -15.03 -3.95 -9.49
C TYR A 39 -16.19 -3.11 -8.96
N SER A 40 -16.99 -3.67 -8.04
CA SER A 40 -18.15 -2.97 -7.50
C SER A 40 -17.75 -1.70 -6.75
N SER A 41 -18.66 -0.72 -6.74
CA SER A 41 -18.48 0.48 -5.91
C SER A 41 -18.25 0.12 -4.44
N TYR A 42 -18.84 -0.98 -3.95
CA TYR A 42 -18.60 -1.47 -2.60
C TYR A 42 -17.12 -1.80 -2.36
N ALA A 43 -16.48 -2.58 -3.24
CA ALA A 43 -15.06 -2.92 -3.12
C ALA A 43 -14.19 -1.66 -3.12
N VAL A 44 -14.46 -0.72 -4.03
CA VAL A 44 -13.76 0.57 -4.13
C VAL A 44 -13.94 1.41 -2.85
N TRP A 45 -15.14 1.48 -2.29
CA TRP A 45 -15.40 2.18 -1.03
C TRP A 45 -14.70 1.52 0.16
N MET A 46 -14.67 0.20 0.22
CA MET A 46 -14.01 -0.54 1.30
C MET A 46 -12.48 -0.36 1.27
N VAL A 47 -11.84 -0.44 0.11
CA VAL A 47 -10.40 -0.14 0.01
C VAL A 47 -10.10 1.34 0.25
N SER A 48 -10.98 2.26 -0.15
CA SER A 48 -10.84 3.68 0.17
C SER A 48 -10.94 3.93 1.68
N ALA A 49 -11.83 3.22 2.37
CA ALA A 49 -11.93 3.28 3.83
C ALA A 49 -10.67 2.71 4.51
N SER A 50 -10.08 1.64 3.95
CA SER A 50 -8.77 1.11 4.40
C SER A 50 -7.69 2.21 4.34
N TYR A 51 -7.55 2.92 3.22
CA TYR A 51 -6.60 4.03 3.10
C TYR A 51 -6.91 5.22 4.02
N ALA A 52 -8.18 5.51 4.28
CA ALA A 52 -8.54 6.55 5.23
C ALA A 52 -8.11 6.19 6.66
N LEU A 53 -8.20 4.91 7.03
CA LEU A 53 -7.77 4.42 8.35
C LEU A 53 -6.25 4.41 8.49
N ASP A 54 -5.54 4.02 7.43
CA ASP A 54 -4.07 4.13 7.30
C ASP A 54 -3.57 5.56 7.60
N TYR A 55 -4.20 6.56 6.98
CA TYR A 55 -3.85 7.95 7.24
C TYR A 55 -4.02 8.37 8.72
N ILE A 56 -4.89 7.68 9.48
CA ILE A 56 -5.25 8.03 10.86
C ILE A 56 -4.39 7.27 11.89
N ASP A 57 -3.95 6.03 11.62
CA ASP A 57 -3.29 5.18 12.62
C ASP A 57 -1.95 5.74 13.12
N GLY A 58 -1.10 6.25 12.23
CA GLY A 58 0.20 6.82 12.55
C GLY A 58 0.11 8.15 13.33
N PRO A 59 -0.74 9.12 12.92
CA PRO A 59 -1.05 10.28 13.75
C PRO A 59 -1.62 9.91 15.13
N CYS A 60 -2.51 8.92 15.20
CA CYS A 60 -3.07 8.42 16.46
C CYS A 60 -1.96 7.85 17.37
N ALA A 61 -1.09 7.00 16.82
CA ALA A 61 0.04 6.42 17.55
C ALA A 61 0.98 7.49 18.11
N ARG A 62 1.31 8.52 17.30
CA ARG A 62 2.17 9.63 17.74
C ARG A 62 1.50 10.51 18.79
N HIS A 63 0.21 10.82 18.63
CA HIS A 63 -0.52 11.67 19.57
C HIS A 63 -0.69 11.01 20.93
N LEU A 64 -0.91 9.69 20.95
CA LEU A 64 -1.04 8.90 22.16
C LEU A 64 0.32 8.42 22.70
N ASP A 65 1.43 8.66 22.00
CA ASP A 65 2.76 8.11 22.30
C ASP A 65 2.71 6.57 22.50
N MET A 66 2.05 5.90 21.55
CA MET A 66 1.79 4.46 21.47
C MET A 66 2.41 3.86 20.20
N CYS A 67 3.50 4.43 19.71
CA CYS A 67 4.25 3.86 18.59
C CYS A 67 4.89 2.53 19.01
N SER A 68 4.79 1.50 18.16
CA SER A 68 5.35 0.18 18.43
C SER A 68 5.79 -0.49 17.14
N GLN A 69 6.78 -1.39 17.24
CA GLN A 69 7.22 -2.21 16.10
C GLN A 69 6.09 -3.07 15.54
N PHE A 70 5.21 -3.59 16.41
CA PHE A 70 4.05 -4.35 15.96
C PHE A 70 3.11 -3.51 15.10
N GLY A 71 2.76 -2.30 15.54
CA GLY A 71 1.90 -1.40 14.77
C GLY A 71 2.54 -0.98 13.46
N ASP A 72 3.84 -0.66 13.47
CA ASP A 72 4.62 -0.33 12.27
C ASP A 72 4.63 -1.48 11.26
N LEU A 73 4.85 -2.72 11.71
CA LEU A 73 4.80 -3.88 10.82
C LEU A 73 3.38 -4.16 10.31
N LEU A 74 2.36 -4.11 11.18
CA LEU A 74 0.97 -4.30 10.79
C LEU A 74 0.55 -3.35 9.66
N ASP A 75 0.94 -2.08 9.79
CA ASP A 75 0.72 -1.04 8.79
C ASP A 75 1.35 -1.43 7.43
N HIS A 76 2.67 -1.63 7.42
CA HIS A 76 3.39 -1.90 6.19
C HIS A 76 3.02 -3.24 5.54
N TYR A 77 2.74 -4.29 6.32
CA TYR A 77 2.24 -5.55 5.75
C TYR A 77 0.88 -5.34 5.07
N THR A 78 -0.02 -4.56 5.68
CA THR A 78 -1.35 -4.28 5.12
C THR A 78 -1.26 -3.45 3.85
N ASP A 79 -0.32 -2.50 3.78
CA ASP A 79 -0.05 -1.69 2.59
C ASP A 79 0.34 -2.56 1.40
N HIS A 80 1.30 -3.47 1.61
CA HIS A 80 1.80 -4.33 0.56
C HIS A 80 0.74 -5.32 0.06
N VAL A 81 -0.07 -5.87 0.98
CA VAL A 81 -1.24 -6.68 0.58
C VAL A 81 -2.22 -5.83 -0.26
N THR A 82 -2.46 -4.58 0.13
CA THR A 82 -3.35 -3.66 -0.61
C THR A 82 -2.80 -3.37 -2.00
N MET A 83 -1.52 -3.01 -2.12
CA MET A 83 -0.83 -2.71 -3.39
C MET A 83 -0.86 -3.92 -4.33
N MET A 84 -0.53 -5.11 -3.82
CA MET A 84 -0.57 -6.34 -4.62
C MET A 84 -1.99 -6.65 -5.11
N TRP A 85 -2.97 -6.57 -4.21
CA TRP A 85 -4.37 -6.82 -4.54
C TRP A 85 -4.90 -5.84 -5.57
N LEU A 86 -4.59 -4.54 -5.43
CA LEU A 86 -5.00 -3.51 -6.37
C LEU A 86 -4.42 -3.75 -7.76
N VAL A 87 -3.11 -4.01 -7.88
CA VAL A 87 -2.49 -4.31 -9.18
C VAL A 87 -3.10 -5.57 -9.80
N TRP A 88 -3.33 -6.61 -9.00
CA TRP A 88 -4.00 -7.83 -9.47
C TRP A 88 -5.43 -7.56 -9.96
N ALA A 89 -6.23 -6.83 -9.19
CA ALA A 89 -7.59 -6.49 -9.55
C ALA A 89 -7.63 -5.61 -10.81
N ALA A 90 -6.69 -4.67 -10.95
CA ALA A 90 -6.56 -3.80 -12.11
C ALA A 90 -6.14 -4.53 -13.40
N THR A 91 -5.37 -5.61 -13.28
CA THR A 91 -5.10 -6.54 -14.39
C THR A 91 -6.36 -7.31 -14.79
N GLY A 92 -7.16 -7.77 -13.82
CA GLY A 92 -8.41 -8.47 -14.07
C GLY A 92 -8.20 -9.72 -14.94
N THR A 93 -8.93 -9.81 -16.06
CA THR A 93 -8.77 -10.89 -17.05
C THR A 93 -7.81 -10.53 -18.20
N ASP A 94 -7.08 -9.42 -18.09
CA ASP A 94 -6.14 -8.99 -19.14
C ASP A 94 -4.95 -9.95 -19.21
N SER A 95 -4.88 -10.70 -20.32
CA SER A 95 -3.74 -11.55 -20.65
C SER A 95 -2.67 -10.82 -21.47
N GLY A 96 -2.78 -9.50 -21.62
CA GLY A 96 -1.81 -8.66 -22.30
C GLY A 96 -0.43 -8.74 -21.65
N LEU A 97 0.62 -8.68 -22.47
CA LEU A 97 2.00 -8.82 -22.01
C LEU A 97 2.35 -7.81 -20.90
N TRP A 98 1.92 -6.55 -21.05
CA TRP A 98 2.19 -5.52 -20.05
C TRP A 98 1.54 -5.83 -18.71
N ALA A 99 0.27 -6.22 -18.69
CA ALA A 99 -0.46 -6.52 -17.46
C ALA A 99 0.21 -7.66 -16.67
N GLN A 100 0.71 -8.69 -17.37
CA GLN A 100 1.45 -9.79 -16.77
C GLN A 100 2.83 -9.36 -16.24
N ILE A 101 3.55 -8.50 -16.97
CA ILE A 101 4.82 -7.93 -16.50
C ILE A 101 4.60 -7.09 -15.25
N ASN A 102 3.59 -6.22 -15.26
CA ASN A 102 3.31 -5.33 -14.13
C ASN A 102 2.90 -6.13 -12.88
N LEU A 103 2.05 -7.15 -13.05
CA LEU A 103 1.70 -8.07 -11.97
C LEU A 103 2.92 -8.80 -11.41
N ALA A 104 3.84 -9.25 -12.28
CA ALA A 104 5.08 -9.89 -11.85
C ALA A 104 6.01 -8.93 -11.09
N ILE A 105 6.16 -7.68 -11.56
CA ILE A 105 6.93 -6.65 -10.85
C ILE A 105 6.34 -6.38 -9.47
N SER A 106 5.02 -6.21 -9.39
CA SER A 106 4.32 -6.02 -8.11
C SER A 106 4.51 -7.21 -7.18
N ALA A 107 4.39 -8.44 -7.68
CA ALA A 107 4.63 -9.66 -6.89
C ALA A 107 6.06 -9.73 -6.36
N VAL A 108 7.07 -9.39 -7.18
CA VAL A 108 8.48 -9.35 -6.77
C VAL A 108 8.69 -8.27 -5.70
N HIS A 109 8.15 -7.07 -5.89
CA HIS A 109 8.27 -5.98 -4.92
C HIS A 109 7.71 -6.37 -3.56
N ASN A 110 6.48 -6.89 -3.54
CA ASN A 110 5.82 -7.33 -2.31
C ASN A 110 6.52 -8.52 -1.64
N GLY A 111 7.02 -9.48 -2.44
CA GLY A 111 7.79 -10.60 -1.92
C GLY A 111 9.08 -10.14 -1.24
N ILE A 112 9.82 -9.22 -1.87
CA ILE A 112 11.04 -8.63 -1.31
C ILE A 112 10.72 -7.85 -0.04
N ALA A 113 9.65 -7.05 -0.04
CA ALA A 113 9.19 -6.29 1.11
C ALA A 113 8.91 -7.18 2.33
N PHE A 114 8.14 -8.25 2.12
CA PHE A 114 7.79 -9.18 3.18
C PHE A 114 9.01 -9.91 3.74
N VAL A 115 9.94 -10.34 2.88
CA VAL A 115 11.19 -10.98 3.31
C VAL A 115 12.05 -9.99 4.10
N TYR A 116 12.19 -8.75 3.61
CA TYR A 116 12.95 -7.73 4.32
C TYR A 116 12.38 -7.48 5.72
N MET A 117 11.08 -7.17 5.82
CA MET A 117 10.40 -6.91 7.09
C MET A 117 10.47 -8.11 8.05
N ALA A 118 10.39 -9.33 7.54
CA ALA A 118 10.51 -10.54 8.36
C ALA A 118 11.91 -10.73 8.96
N ILE A 119 12.96 -10.25 8.27
CA ILE A 119 14.35 -10.38 8.71
C ILE A 119 14.77 -9.22 9.62
N THR A 120 14.43 -7.99 9.23
CA THR A 120 14.90 -6.76 9.91
C THR A 120 13.94 -6.30 11.00
N GLY A 121 12.68 -6.72 10.94
CA GLY A 121 11.64 -6.28 11.85
C GLY A 121 11.16 -4.84 11.62
N HIS A 122 11.50 -4.22 10.49
CA HIS A 122 11.01 -2.91 10.10
C HIS A 122 10.93 -2.80 8.57
N TYR A 123 10.15 -1.85 8.07
CA TYR A 123 10.10 -1.56 6.63
C TYR A 123 11.43 -1.00 6.09
N PHE A 124 11.69 -1.16 4.79
CA PHE A 124 12.96 -0.82 4.13
C PHE A 124 13.17 0.68 3.90
N LYS A 125 12.96 1.48 4.94
CA LYS A 125 13.30 2.91 4.97
C LYS A 125 14.76 3.08 5.35
N HIS A 126 15.62 3.26 4.34
CA HIS A 126 17.07 3.33 4.49
C HIS A 126 17.57 4.70 4.96
N SER A 127 16.70 5.71 5.01
CA SER A 127 17.06 7.06 5.47
C SER A 127 18.31 7.61 4.74
N ALA A 128 19.17 8.38 5.41
CA ALA A 128 20.37 8.94 4.77
C ALA A 128 21.44 7.88 4.40
N THR A 129 21.28 6.63 4.85
CA THR A 129 22.26 5.55 4.68
C THR A 129 22.03 4.66 3.45
N GLY A 130 20.94 4.87 2.71
CA GLY A 130 20.65 4.10 1.50
C GLY A 130 21.50 4.48 0.29
N ASN A 131 21.57 3.58 -0.70
CA ASN A 131 22.15 3.87 -2.00
C ASN A 131 21.40 4.99 -2.76
N ILE A 132 21.93 5.41 -3.91
CA ILE A 132 21.37 6.53 -4.68
C ILE A 132 19.90 6.31 -5.09
N VAL A 133 19.48 5.07 -5.37
CA VAL A 133 18.11 4.74 -5.80
C VAL A 133 17.16 4.83 -4.62
N THR A 134 17.42 4.10 -3.53
CA THR A 134 16.57 4.14 -2.33
C THR A 134 16.50 5.55 -1.76
N ARG A 135 17.62 6.28 -1.70
CA ARG A 135 17.65 7.67 -1.23
C ARG A 135 16.83 8.61 -2.12
N ASN A 136 16.89 8.45 -3.44
CA ASN A 136 16.10 9.29 -4.34
C ASN A 136 14.60 9.05 -4.17
N ILE A 137 14.18 7.78 -4.09
CA ILE A 137 12.78 7.41 -3.89
C ILE A 137 12.31 7.88 -2.51
N GLU A 138 13.03 7.57 -1.44
CA GLU A 138 12.62 7.87 -0.06
C GLU A 138 12.78 9.36 0.33
N SER A 139 13.41 10.17 -0.53
CA SER A 139 13.65 11.59 -0.27
C SER A 139 12.36 12.37 -0.03
N ASN A 140 12.46 13.46 0.74
CA ASN A 140 11.32 14.34 1.04
C ASN A 140 10.09 13.60 1.60
N ASN A 141 10.29 12.54 2.39
CA ASN A 141 9.21 11.68 2.89
C ASN A 141 8.29 11.17 1.76
N TYR A 142 8.88 10.67 0.68
CA TYR A 142 8.17 10.18 -0.51
C TYR A 142 7.41 11.28 -1.31
N TRP A 143 7.57 12.57 -0.98
CA TRP A 143 7.04 13.70 -1.77
C TRP A 143 8.00 14.12 -2.89
N ASN A 144 8.29 13.20 -3.80
CA ASN A 144 9.11 13.44 -4.99
C ASN A 144 8.55 12.65 -6.19
N LEU A 145 9.03 12.97 -7.40
CA LEU A 145 8.49 12.35 -8.63
C LEU A 145 8.65 10.83 -8.65
N ALA A 146 9.78 10.28 -8.20
CA ALA A 146 9.99 8.83 -8.21
C ALA A 146 8.97 8.14 -7.29
N SER A 147 8.76 8.65 -6.09
CA SER A 147 7.76 8.12 -5.17
C SER A 147 6.32 8.28 -5.64
N VAL A 148 5.99 9.39 -6.30
CA VAL A 148 4.68 9.57 -6.92
C VAL A 148 4.46 8.56 -8.05
N LEU A 149 5.49 8.29 -8.87
CA LEU A 149 5.43 7.27 -9.91
C LEU A 149 5.26 5.85 -9.34
N TYR A 150 5.99 5.52 -8.27
CA TYR A 150 5.83 4.28 -7.53
C TYR A 150 4.39 4.12 -7.01
N CYS A 151 3.88 5.11 -6.28
CA CYS A 151 2.51 5.11 -5.77
C CYS A 151 1.46 5.10 -6.90
N ALA A 152 1.76 5.76 -8.02
CA ALA A 152 0.87 5.76 -9.19
C ALA A 152 0.65 4.35 -9.74
N ASN A 153 1.73 3.59 -9.88
CA ASN A 153 1.71 2.21 -10.37
C ASN A 153 1.06 1.23 -9.39
N THR A 154 1.41 1.30 -8.10
CA THR A 154 0.96 0.29 -7.12
C THR A 154 -0.42 0.56 -6.53
N THR A 155 -0.87 1.82 -6.54
CA THR A 155 -2.07 2.24 -5.80
C THR A 155 -3.01 3.09 -6.65
N LEU A 156 -2.56 4.28 -7.10
CA LEU A 156 -3.45 5.30 -7.63
C LEU A 156 -4.14 4.86 -8.92
N PHE A 157 -3.38 4.39 -9.92
CA PHE A 157 -3.97 3.96 -11.18
C PHE A 157 -4.80 2.69 -11.05
N PRO A 158 -4.36 1.64 -10.35
CA PRO A 158 -5.24 0.52 -10.05
C PRO A 158 -6.59 0.96 -9.48
N LEU A 159 -6.59 1.84 -8.48
CA LEU A 159 -7.82 2.35 -7.86
C LEU A 159 -8.69 3.14 -8.85
N ILE A 160 -8.08 4.02 -9.66
CA ILE A 160 -8.78 4.78 -10.70
C ILE A 160 -9.39 3.85 -11.74
N LYS A 161 -8.64 2.85 -12.22
CA LYS A 161 -9.10 1.87 -13.21
C LYS A 161 -10.30 1.08 -12.68
N LEU A 162 -10.22 0.57 -11.44
CA LEU A 162 -11.31 -0.14 -10.77
C LEU A 162 -12.55 0.74 -10.62
N SER A 163 -12.39 1.95 -10.11
CA SER A 163 -13.48 2.91 -9.90
C SER A 163 -14.18 3.29 -11.22
N PHE A 164 -13.38 3.61 -12.25
CA PHE A 164 -13.91 4.00 -13.56
C PHE A 164 -14.62 2.84 -14.25
N ALA A 165 -14.02 1.64 -14.23
CA ALA A 165 -14.59 0.44 -14.80
C ALA A 165 -15.92 0.06 -14.15
N GLY A 166 -15.95 0.01 -12.82
CA GLY A 166 -17.16 -0.29 -12.05
C GLY A 166 -18.29 0.71 -12.29
N THR A 167 -17.95 2.00 -12.43
CA THR A 167 -18.94 3.06 -12.69
C THR A 167 -19.55 2.98 -14.09
N HIS A 168 -18.75 2.63 -15.10
CA HIS A 168 -19.18 2.61 -16.50
C HIS A 168 -19.56 1.23 -17.03
N GLY A 169 -19.42 0.18 -16.20
CA GLY A 169 -19.71 -1.20 -16.60
C GLY A 169 -18.80 -1.72 -17.71
N ILE A 170 -17.56 -1.22 -17.79
CA ILE A 170 -16.55 -1.67 -18.76
C ILE A 170 -15.56 -2.64 -18.10
N LYS A 171 -14.81 -3.40 -18.90
CA LYS A 171 -13.73 -4.21 -18.36
C LYS A 171 -12.61 -3.30 -17.86
N VAL A 172 -11.92 -3.71 -16.80
CA VAL A 172 -10.82 -2.91 -16.25
C VAL A 172 -9.65 -2.74 -17.23
N ALA A 173 -9.42 -3.75 -18.07
CA ALA A 173 -8.45 -3.67 -19.17
C ALA A 173 -8.74 -2.51 -20.16
N ASP A 174 -10.02 -2.17 -20.33
CA ASP A 174 -10.47 -1.11 -21.23
C ASP A 174 -10.48 0.27 -20.52
N ALA A 175 -10.34 0.30 -19.19
CA ALA A 175 -10.32 1.52 -18.39
C ALA A 175 -8.94 2.21 -18.42
N THR A 176 -8.35 2.35 -19.61
CA THR A 176 -7.00 2.90 -19.77
C THR A 176 -6.90 3.94 -20.88
N THR A 177 -5.80 4.70 -20.87
CA THR A 177 -5.45 5.69 -21.89
C THR A 177 -3.93 5.68 -22.10
N PRO A 178 -3.42 6.17 -23.24
CA PRO A 178 -1.97 6.22 -23.48
C PRO A 178 -1.17 6.95 -22.39
N LEU A 179 -1.77 7.97 -21.76
CA LEU A 179 -1.17 8.68 -20.63
C LEU A 179 -1.07 7.77 -19.40
N ILE A 180 -2.17 7.10 -19.02
CA ILE A 180 -2.18 6.18 -17.86
C ILE A 180 -1.18 5.05 -18.09
N ASP A 181 -1.16 4.43 -19.27
CA ASP A 181 -0.24 3.33 -19.56
C ASP A 181 1.23 3.78 -19.53
N THR A 182 1.53 4.96 -20.06
CA THR A 182 2.91 5.49 -20.02
C THR A 182 3.37 5.73 -18.60
N VAL A 183 2.54 6.34 -17.75
CA VAL A 183 2.91 6.63 -16.36
C VAL A 183 2.94 5.35 -15.52
N ASP A 184 2.06 4.38 -15.79
CA ASP A 184 2.07 3.06 -15.15
C ASP A 184 3.38 2.30 -15.45
N VAL A 185 3.84 2.32 -16.71
CA VAL A 185 5.14 1.74 -17.09
C VAL A 185 6.31 2.44 -16.38
N LEU A 186 6.32 3.77 -16.35
CA LEU A 186 7.35 4.53 -15.63
C LEU A 186 7.34 4.21 -14.12
N GLY A 187 6.16 4.13 -13.53
CA GLY A 187 5.99 3.74 -12.13
C GLY A 187 6.49 2.33 -11.84
N ALA A 188 6.16 1.35 -12.67
CA ALA A 188 6.65 -0.01 -12.54
C ALA A 188 8.18 -0.12 -12.65
N ILE A 189 8.81 0.70 -13.52
CA ILE A 189 10.28 0.80 -13.57
C ILE A 189 10.83 1.29 -12.23
N VAL A 190 10.21 2.31 -11.63
CA VAL A 190 10.58 2.79 -10.29
C VAL A 190 10.38 1.68 -9.26
N THR A 191 9.22 1.01 -9.23
CA THR A 191 8.90 -0.11 -8.33
C THR A 191 9.96 -1.22 -8.40
N LEU A 192 10.31 -1.65 -9.62
CA LEU A 192 11.33 -2.67 -9.82
C LEU A 192 12.70 -2.19 -9.36
N SER A 193 13.08 -0.95 -9.71
CA SER A 193 14.35 -0.36 -9.29
C SER A 193 14.46 -0.29 -7.77
N TYR A 194 13.37 0.07 -7.07
CA TYR A 194 13.33 0.13 -5.62
C TYR A 194 13.57 -1.26 -5.04
N SER A 195 12.81 -2.24 -5.54
CA SER A 195 12.88 -3.65 -5.10
C SER A 195 14.28 -4.25 -5.20
N LEU A 196 15.04 -3.88 -6.24
CA LEU A 196 16.41 -4.36 -6.41
C LEU A 196 17.40 -3.59 -5.52
N ALA A 197 17.11 -2.33 -5.23
CA ALA A 197 18.00 -1.44 -4.49
C ALA A 197 17.90 -1.61 -2.97
N VAL A 198 16.81 -2.15 -2.40
CA VAL A 198 16.62 -2.23 -0.94
C VAL A 198 17.62 -3.13 -0.20
N TRP A 199 18.41 -3.93 -0.91
CA TRP A 199 19.43 -4.79 -0.30
C TRP A 199 20.83 -4.16 -0.27
N PHE A 200 21.01 -2.99 -0.88
CA PHE A 200 22.31 -2.34 -1.09
C PHE A 200 22.37 -0.95 -0.46
#